data_AF-A0A1I0Q6G5-F1
#
_entry.id   AF-A0A1I0Q6G5-F1
#
_cell.length_a   1.000
_cell.length_b   1.000
_cell.length_c   1.000
_cell.angle_alpha   90.00
_cell.angle_beta   90.00
_cell.angle_gamma   90.00
#
_symmetry.space_group_name_H-M   'P 1'
#
loop_
_entity.id
_entity.type
_entity.pdbx_description
1 polymer ?
#
loop_
_entity_poly.entity_id
_entity_poly.type
_entity_poly.pdbx_seq_one_letter_code
_entity_poly.pdbx_strand_id
1 'polypeptide(L)' 'MSNDKRNTIIIILTYLFTTFITQPINSTLGMASYNPFVDGFDIKLLISLGLWIVISLIVYFVLSRFLFKETTKKEN' A
#
# COMPACT_ATOMS: atom_id res chain seq x y z
N MET A 1 -2.00 -21.45 -11.98
CA MET A 1 -2.90 -20.30 -11.68
C MET A 1 -2.71 -19.28 -12.79
N SER A 2 -3.78 -18.80 -13.45
CA SER A 2 -3.64 -17.77 -14.52
C SER A 2 -2.89 -16.55 -13.97
N ASN A 3 -2.00 -15.96 -14.78
CA ASN A 3 -1.25 -14.76 -14.42
C ASN A 3 -2.17 -13.61 -13.96
N ASP A 4 -3.39 -13.53 -14.52
CA ASP A 4 -4.38 -12.52 -14.14
C ASP A 4 -4.83 -12.67 -12.68
N LYS A 5 -5.09 -13.91 -12.24
CA LYS A 5 -5.49 -14.19 -10.85
C LYS A 5 -4.38 -13.85 -9.86
N ARG A 6 -3.12 -14.08 -10.24
CA ARG A 6 -1.96 -13.72 -9.40
C ARG A 6 -1.81 -12.20 -9.27
N ASN A 7 -1.94 -11.47 -10.38
CA ASN A 7 -1.90 -10.02 -10.37
C ASN A 7 -3.03 -9.42 -9.53
N THR A 8 -4.25 -9.94 -9.64
CA THR A 8 -5.38 -9.52 -8.80
C THR A 8 -5.10 -9.73 -7.32
N ILE A 9 -4.56 -10.90 -6.93
CA ILE A 9 -4.20 -11.18 -5.53
C ILE A 9 -3.11 -10.22 -5.04
N ILE A 10 -2.08 -9.96 -5.85
CA ILE A 10 -1.00 -9.02 -5.50
C ILE A 10 -1.57 -7.62 -5.26
N ILE A 11 -2.47 -7.15 -6.12
CA ILE A 11 -3.10 -5.83 -5.98
C ILE A 11 -3.94 -5.76 -4.70
N ILE A 12 -4.77 -6.76 -4.43
CA ILE A 12 -5.61 -6.82 -3.22
C ILE A 12 -4.74 -6.81 -1.96
N LEU A 13 -3.72 -7.66 -1.91
CA LEU A 13 -2.81 -7.72 -0.77
C LEU A 13 -2.04 -6.40 -0.61
N THR A 14 -1.59 -5.81 -1.71
CA THR A 14 -0.91 -4.51 -1.68
C THR A 14 -1.81 -3.45 -1.03
N TYR A 15 -3.07 -3.39 -1.44
CA TYR A 15 -4.03 -2.46 -0.86
C TYR A 15 -4.26 -2.72 0.64
N LEU A 16 -4.46 -3.98 1.03
CA LEU A 16 -4.69 -4.36 2.44
C LEU A 16 -3.49 -3.99 3.33
N PHE A 17 -2.29 -4.40 2.95
CA PHE A 17 -1.08 -4.12 3.72
C PHE A 17 -0.75 -2.63 3.77
N THR A 18 -0.92 -1.92 2.65
CA THR A 18 -0.74 -0.46 2.63
C THR A 18 -1.70 0.22 3.60
N THR A 19 -2.98 -0.16 3.58
CA THR A 19 -3.99 0.41 4.49
C THR A 19 -3.65 0.12 5.95
N PHE A 20 -3.23 -1.12 6.25
CA PHE A 20 -2.83 -1.52 7.60
C PHE A 20 -1.61 -0.75 8.12
N ILE A 21 -0.60 -0.53 7.27
CA ILE A 21 0.63 0.22 7.63
C ILE A 21 0.34 1.72 7.75
N THR A 22 -0.53 2.26 6.89
CA THR A 22 -0.82 3.70 6.85
C THR A 22 -1.80 4.15 7.94
N GLN A 23 -2.63 3.25 8.49
CA GLN A 23 -3.52 3.55 9.62
C GLN A 23 -2.82 4.14 10.85
N PRO A 24 -1.80 3.50 11.45
CA PRO A 24 -1.11 4.06 12.60
C PRO A 24 -0.39 5.36 12.25
N ILE A 25 0.17 5.48 11.04
CA ILE A 25 0.84 6.70 10.56
C ILE A 25 -0.15 7.87 10.50
N ASN A 26 -1.34 7.64 9.93
CA ASN A 26 -2.39 8.64 9.87
C ASN A 26 -2.90 9.04 11.26
N SER A 27 -2.93 8.11 12.22
CA SER A 27 -3.22 8.41 13.63
C SER A 27 -2.15 9.32 14.25
N THR A 28 -0.86 9.01 14.06
CA THR A 28 0.26 9.83 14.56
C THR A 28 0.32 11.21 13.92
N LEU A 29 -0.04 11.33 12.64
CA LEU A 29 -0.08 12.60 11.92
C LEU A 29 -1.33 13.44 12.23
N GLY A 30 -2.27 12.93 13.05
CA GLY A 30 -3.53 13.61 13.34
C GLY A 30 -4.48 13.67 12.14
N MET A 31 -4.28 12.81 11.14
CA MET A 31 -5.11 12.77 9.93
C MET A 31 -6.49 12.13 10.16
N ALA A 32 -6.70 11.48 11.31
CA ALA A 32 -7.98 10.84 11.64
C ALA A 32 -9.16 11.83 11.71
N SER A 33 -8.90 13.08 12.11
CA SER A 33 -9.89 14.15 12.21
C SER A 33 -9.71 15.23 11.15
N TYR A 34 -8.75 15.07 10.24
CA TYR A 34 -8.41 16.06 9.24
C TYR A 34 -9.45 16.05 8.11
N ASN A 35 -10.06 17.19 7.85
CA ASN A 35 -11.01 17.35 6.76
C ASN A 35 -10.46 18.36 5.73
N PRO A 36 -10.11 17.93 4.50
CA PRO A 36 -9.52 18.82 3.50
C PRO A 36 -10.43 19.99 3.09
N PHE A 37 -11.75 19.88 3.29
CA PHE A 37 -12.71 20.95 2.98
C PHE A 37 -12.82 22.00 4.09
N VAL A 38 -12.39 21.68 5.31
CA VAL A 38 -12.47 22.58 6.49
C VAL A 38 -11.08 23.11 6.85
N ASP A 39 -10.08 22.23 6.87
CA ASP A 39 -8.70 22.55 7.25
C ASP A 39 -7.85 23.06 6.06
N GLY A 40 -8.40 23.01 4.84
CA GLY A 40 -7.72 23.37 3.59
C GLY A 40 -6.71 22.33 3.12
N PHE A 41 -6.24 22.43 1.88
CA PHE A 41 -5.19 21.56 1.34
C PHE A 41 -3.83 21.93 1.94
N ASP A 42 -3.46 21.25 3.04
CA ASP A 42 -2.24 21.51 3.79
C ASP A 42 -1.13 20.50 3.41
N ILE A 43 0.12 20.84 3.72
CA ILE A 43 1.30 20.00 3.48
C ILE A 43 1.19 18.63 4.14
N LYS A 44 0.40 18.52 5.22
CA LYS A 44 0.06 17.25 5.87
C LYS A 44 -0.62 16.26 4.92
N LEU A 45 -1.54 16.74 4.07
CA LEU A 45 -2.20 15.90 3.07
C LEU A 45 -1.22 15.47 1.99
N LEU A 46 -0.33 16.36 1.57
CA LEU A 46 0.73 16.04 0.61
C LEU A 46 1.68 14.97 1.17
N ILE A 47 2.08 15.11 2.44
CA ILE A 47 2.94 14.16 3.14
C ILE A 47 2.23 12.81 3.31
N SER A 48 0.97 12.79 3.72
CA SER A 48 0.19 11.56 3.89
C SER A 48 0.00 10.81 2.57
N LEU A 49 -0.37 11.52 1.48
CA LEU A 49 -0.48 10.92 0.16
C LEU A 49 0.87 10.42 -0.36
N GLY A 50 1.94 11.21 -0.17
CA GLY A 50 3.30 10.80 -0.52
C GLY A 50 3.72 9.52 0.21
N LEU A 51 3.49 9.45 1.52
CA LEU A 51 3.70 8.24 2.33
C LEU A 51 2.88 7.06 1.82
N TRP A 52 1.62 7.28 1.49
CA TRP A 52 0.73 6.23 0.97
C TRP A 52 1.25 5.64 -0.33
N ILE A 53 1.73 6.48 -1.26
CA ILE A 53 2.32 6.04 -2.53
C ILE A 53 3.62 5.26 -2.29
N VAL A 54 4.51 5.78 -1.44
CA VAL A 54 5.80 5.13 -1.14
C VAL A 54 5.58 3.76 -0.50
N ILE A 55 4.69 3.67 0.49
CA ILE A 55 4.35 2.40 1.16
C ILE A 55 3.74 1.42 0.16
N SER A 56 2.81 1.87 -0.69
CA SER A 56 2.19 1.02 -1.72
C SER A 56 3.23 0.41 -2.66
N LEU A 57 4.20 1.21 -3.11
CA LEU A 57 5.27 0.74 -3.99
C LEU A 57 6.18 -0.28 -3.30
N ILE A 58 6.57 -0.04 -2.05
CA ILE A 58 7.39 -0.97 -1.27
C ILE A 58 6.65 -2.29 -1.07
N VAL A 59 5.39 -2.23 -0.65
CA VAL A 59 4.55 -3.42 -0.41
C VAL A 59 4.34 -4.20 -1.71
N TYR A 60 4.02 -3.51 -2.81
CA TYR A 60 3.85 -4.14 -4.12
C TYR A 60 5.13 -4.85 -4.58
N PHE A 61 6.28 -4.19 -4.43
CA PHE A 61 7.58 -4.76 -4.80
C PHE A 61 7.91 -6.00 -3.97
N VAL A 62 7.68 -5.95 -2.65
CA VAL A 62 7.90 -7.07 -1.74
C VAL A 62 6.97 -8.24 -2.10
N LEU A 63 5.66 -8.01 -2.20
CA LEU A 63 4.68 -9.05 -2.53
C LEU A 63 4.94 -9.68 -3.89
N SER A 64 5.24 -8.86 -4.89
CA SER A 64 5.63 -9.34 -6.22
C SER A 64 6.86 -10.23 -6.11
N ARG A 65 7.92 -9.77 -5.44
CA ARG A 65 9.15 -10.56 -5.29
C ARG A 65 8.93 -11.90 -4.58
N PHE A 66 8.15 -11.93 -3.51
CA PHE A 66 7.85 -13.17 -2.77
C PHE A 66 7.00 -14.14 -3.60
N LEU A 67 5.91 -13.65 -4.19
CA LEU A 67 5.00 -14.49 -4.96
C LEU A 67 5.64 -14.99 -6.25
N PHE A 68 6.47 -14.18 -6.94
CA PHE A 68 7.22 -14.62 -8.12
C PHE A 68 8.33 -15.61 -7.77
N LYS A 69 9.01 -15.46 -6.62
CA LYS A 69 10.05 -16.40 -6.17
C LYS A 69 9.50 -17.77 -5.80
N GLU A 70 8.27 -17.85 -5.29
CA GLU A 70 7.62 -19.13 -5.00
C GLU A 70 7.27 -19.94 -6.25
N THR A 71 6.95 -19.29 -7.37
CA THR A 71 6.67 -20.02 -8.62
C THR A 71 7.90 -20.70 -9.19
N THR A 72 9.07 -20.07 -9.13
CA THR A 72 10.32 -20.66 -9.64
C THR A 72 10.79 -21.85 -8.80
N LYS A 73 10.36 -21.94 -7.54
CA LYS A 73 10.75 -23.04 -6.64
C LYS A 73 9.86 -24.28 -6.77
N LYS A 74 8.70 -24.16 -7.45
CA LYS A 74 7.78 -25.29 -7.70
C LYS A 74 7.99 -25.97 -9.05
N GLU A 75 8.86 -25.44 -9.90
CA GLU A 75 9.20 -25.99 -11.22
C GLU A 75 10.52 -26.78 -11.28
N ASN A 76 11.22 -26.95 -10.15
CA ASN A 76 12.42 -27.79 -10.04
C ASN A 76 12.18 -28.97 -9.08
#